data_AF-A0A928TA49-F1
#
_entry.id   AF-A0A928TA49-F1
#
_cell.length_a   1.000
_cell.length_b   1.000
_cell.length_c   1.000
_cell.angle_alpha   90.00
_cell.angle_beta   90.00
_cell.angle_gamma   90.00
#
_symmetry.space_group_name_H-M   'P 1'
#
loop_
_entity.id
_entity.type
_entity.pdbx_description
1 polymer ?
#
loop_
_entity_poly.entity_id
_entity_poly.type
_entity_poly.pdbx_seq_one_letter_code
_entity_poly.pdbx_strand_id
1 'polypeptide(L)'
;MKKTALSLLLALAASSAASADDAIKDIMKKYHKPEDAICKKVGKGEATDADLATLLKAYQTMCAGTPAKGDKAAWVEKCQALIAAVKKVQAKDASGMSDFKKAINCKACHDVHKGK
;
A
#
# COMPACT_ATOMS: atom_id res chain seq x y z
N MET A 1 -25.54 -44.69 -3.36
CA MET A 1 -26.36 -44.03 -2.30
C MET A 1 -25.71 -44.45 -0.98
N LYS A 2 -25.17 -43.62 -0.06
CA LYS A 2 -25.38 -42.24 0.36
C LYS A 2 -24.04 -41.68 0.88
N LYS A 3 -23.95 -40.35 0.86
CA LYS A 3 -22.80 -39.51 1.16
C LYS A 3 -22.56 -39.44 2.68
N THR A 4 -21.30 -39.34 3.12
CA THR A 4 -20.98 -38.74 4.42
C THR A 4 -19.77 -37.83 4.28
N ALA A 5 -20.06 -36.54 4.33
CA ALA A 5 -19.12 -35.44 4.30
C ALA A 5 -18.39 -35.35 5.66
N LEU A 6 -17.08 -35.06 5.63
CA LEU A 6 -16.35 -34.60 6.79
C LEU A 6 -16.01 -33.12 6.56
N SER A 7 -16.74 -32.27 7.26
CA SER A 7 -16.68 -30.82 7.17
C SER A 7 -15.31 -30.30 7.61
N LEU A 8 -14.62 -29.61 6.70
CA LEU A 8 -13.47 -28.77 7.01
C LEU A 8 -13.99 -27.49 7.68
N LEU A 9 -13.84 -27.38 9.00
CA LEU A 9 -14.02 -26.11 9.71
C LEU A 9 -12.90 -25.16 9.28
N LEU A 10 -13.23 -24.24 8.39
CA LEU A 10 -12.40 -23.08 8.09
C LEU A 10 -12.60 -22.08 9.25
N ALA A 11 -11.64 -22.02 10.18
CA ALA A 11 -11.59 -20.97 11.18
C ALA A 11 -11.28 -19.65 10.45
N LEU A 12 -12.33 -18.87 10.18
CA LEU A 12 -12.23 -17.53 9.64
C LEU A 12 -11.68 -16.63 10.75
N ALA A 13 -10.37 -16.39 10.73
CA ALA A 13 -9.76 -15.33 11.52
C ALA A 13 -10.35 -14.01 11.03
N ALA A 14 -11.38 -13.51 11.74
CA ALA A 14 -11.91 -12.18 11.56
C ALA A 14 -10.88 -11.17 12.09
N SER A 15 -9.84 -10.91 11.31
CA SER A 15 -8.97 -9.77 11.55
C SER A 15 -9.76 -8.48 11.28
N SER A 16 -9.85 -7.67 12.31
CA SER A 16 -10.60 -6.43 12.46
C SER A 16 -10.33 -5.44 11.31
N ALA A 17 -11.22 -5.43 10.31
CA ALA A 17 -11.20 -4.50 9.17
C ALA A 17 -11.12 -3.01 9.59
N ALA A 18 -11.66 -2.66 10.77
CA ALA A 18 -11.55 -1.32 11.34
C ALA A 18 -10.09 -0.90 11.62
N SER A 19 -9.24 -1.82 12.08
CA SER A 19 -7.82 -1.52 12.36
C SER A 19 -6.98 -1.33 11.09
N ALA A 20 -7.36 -2.00 10.00
CA ALA A 20 -6.67 -1.90 8.72
C ALA A 20 -6.95 -0.56 8.02
N ASP A 21 -8.19 -0.07 8.05
CA ASP A 21 -8.55 1.23 7.46
C ASP A 21 -7.89 2.39 8.20
N ASP A 22 -7.83 2.34 9.53
CA ASP A 22 -7.11 3.33 10.33
C ASP A 22 -5.61 3.35 10.03
N ALA A 23 -4.98 2.18 9.88
CA ALA A 23 -3.58 2.10 9.48
C ALA A 23 -3.33 2.73 8.09
N ILE A 24 -4.22 2.47 7.12
CA ILE A 24 -4.15 3.10 5.79
C ILE A 24 -4.27 4.61 5.90
N LYS A 25 -5.25 5.12 6.67
CA LYS A 25 -5.46 6.55 6.90
C LYS A 25 -4.25 7.21 7.53
N ASP A 26 -3.63 6.58 8.52
CA ASP A 26 -2.44 7.10 9.19
C ASP A 26 -1.23 7.14 8.25
N ILE A 27 -1.04 6.11 7.42
CA ILE A 27 -0.01 6.11 6.39
C ILE A 27 -0.22 7.26 5.40
N MET A 28 -1.44 7.49 4.95
CA MET A 28 -1.75 8.62 4.06
C MET A 28 -1.49 9.98 4.75
N LYS A 29 -1.94 10.15 5.99
CA LYS A 29 -1.74 11.40 6.76
C LYS A 29 -0.28 11.68 7.08
N LYS A 30 0.54 10.65 7.33
CA LYS A 30 1.93 10.81 7.75
C LYS A 30 2.89 10.88 6.57
N TYR A 31 2.67 10.07 5.53
CA TYR A 31 3.65 9.85 4.48
C TYR A 31 3.26 10.37 3.09
N HIS A 32 2.00 10.82 2.90
CA HIS A 32 1.54 11.40 1.62
C HIS A 32 1.05 12.84 1.72
N LYS A 33 0.30 13.18 2.77
CA LYS A 33 -0.39 14.48 2.89
C LYS A 33 0.54 15.67 3.16
N PRO A 34 1.52 15.61 4.09
CA PRO A 34 2.35 16.76 4.45
C PRO A 34 3.15 17.30 3.28
N GLU A 35 3.54 18.58 3.29
CA GLU A 35 4.37 19.18 2.25
C GLU A 35 5.79 18.59 2.22
N ASP A 36 6.30 18.22 3.38
CA ASP A 36 7.59 17.58 3.62
C ASP A 36 7.48 16.05 3.74
N ALA A 37 6.36 15.47 3.30
CA ALA A 37 6.12 14.04 3.40
C ALA A 37 7.20 13.20 2.72
N ILE A 38 7.53 12.04 3.32
CA ILE A 38 8.56 11.14 2.80
C ILE A 38 8.34 10.79 1.33
N CYS A 39 7.10 10.52 0.91
CA CYS A 39 6.84 10.19 -0.49
C CYS A 39 7.20 11.34 -1.45
N LYS A 40 7.04 12.60 -1.03
CA LYS A 40 7.43 13.77 -1.82
C LYS A 40 8.95 13.89 -1.89
N LYS A 41 9.66 13.62 -0.78
CA LYS A 41 11.14 13.54 -0.77
C LYS A 41 11.65 12.47 -1.74
N VAL A 42 11.04 11.28 -1.75
CA VAL A 42 11.40 10.22 -2.72
C VAL A 42 11.15 10.71 -4.14
N GLY A 43 10.01 11.34 -4.43
CA GLY A 43 9.73 11.89 -5.76
C GLY A 43 10.71 12.99 -6.20
N LYS A 44 11.32 13.72 -5.27
CA LYS A 44 12.33 14.75 -5.54
C LYS A 44 13.76 14.21 -5.62
N GLY A 45 14.00 12.97 -5.17
CA GLY A 45 15.34 12.39 -5.07
C GLY A 45 16.09 12.84 -3.82
N GLU A 46 15.37 13.35 -2.81
CA GLU A 46 15.90 13.91 -1.56
C GLU A 46 15.74 12.94 -0.38
N ALA A 47 15.17 11.75 -0.60
CA ALA A 47 14.94 10.78 0.45
C ALA A 47 16.24 10.09 0.88
N THR A 48 16.39 9.90 2.18
CA THR A 48 17.47 9.09 2.78
C THR A 48 17.15 7.59 2.71
N ASP A 49 18.14 6.73 2.99
CA ASP A 49 17.90 5.29 3.10
C ASP A 49 16.88 4.95 4.20
N ALA A 50 16.90 5.71 5.31
CA ALA A 50 15.94 5.56 6.40
C ALA A 50 14.53 5.98 5.99
N ASP A 51 14.40 7.03 5.18
CA ASP A 51 13.13 7.45 4.59
C ASP A 51 12.57 6.34 3.68
N LEU A 52 13.40 5.77 2.81
CA LEU A 52 13.01 4.69 1.89
C LEU A 52 12.58 3.42 2.64
N ALA A 53 13.32 3.04 3.68
CA ALA A 53 12.96 1.89 4.53
C ALA A 53 11.62 2.12 5.25
N THR A 54 11.41 3.33 5.77
CA THR A 54 10.16 3.73 6.42
C THR A 54 8.99 3.67 5.44
N LEU A 55 9.16 4.23 4.24
CA LEU A 55 8.11 4.26 3.23
C LEU A 55 7.79 2.87 2.68
N LEU A 56 8.82 2.03 2.48
CA LEU A 56 8.63 0.64 2.06
C LEU A 56 7.77 -0.14 3.06
N LYS A 57 8.09 -0.03 4.36
CA LYS A 57 7.32 -0.70 5.42
C LYS A 57 5.89 -0.18 5.48
N ALA A 58 5.69 1.13 5.34
CA ALA A 58 4.36 1.73 5.26
C ALA A 58 3.55 1.16 4.09
N TYR A 59 4.13 1.05 2.89
CA TYR A 59 3.43 0.48 1.73
C TYR A 59 3.14 -1.01 1.86
N GLN A 60 4.01 -1.78 2.50
CA GLN A 60 3.73 -3.19 2.82
C GLN A 60 2.53 -3.32 3.76
N THR A 61 2.48 -2.50 4.83
CA THR A 61 1.32 -2.44 5.74
C THR A 61 0.04 -2.05 4.99
N MET A 62 0.11 -1.02 4.15
CA MET A 62 -1.01 -0.57 3.33
C MET A 62 -1.51 -1.67 2.37
N CYS A 63 -0.60 -2.38 1.71
CA CYS A 63 -0.93 -3.47 0.78
C CYS A 63 -1.67 -4.63 1.47
N ALA A 64 -1.31 -4.93 2.72
CA ALA A 64 -1.98 -5.96 3.52
C ALA A 64 -3.39 -5.53 3.93
N GLY A 65 -3.58 -4.25 4.23
CA GLY A 65 -4.88 -3.66 4.59
C GLY A 65 -5.90 -3.69 3.46
N THR A 66 -7.19 -3.60 3.80
CA THR A 66 -8.30 -3.55 2.85
C THR A 66 -8.79 -2.11 2.71
N PRO A 67 -8.94 -1.57 1.49
CA PRO A 67 -9.39 -0.19 1.30
C PRO A 67 -10.86 -0.04 1.72
N ALA A 68 -11.25 1.18 2.08
CA ALA A 68 -12.64 1.50 2.43
C ALA A 68 -13.65 1.19 1.31
N LYS A 69 -13.22 1.22 0.05
CA LYS A 69 -14.04 0.86 -1.11
C LYS A 69 -13.20 0.35 -2.29
N GLY A 70 -13.88 -0.16 -3.32
CA GLY A 70 -13.27 -0.66 -4.54
C GLY A 70 -12.76 -2.10 -4.41
N ASP A 71 -12.19 -2.61 -5.51
CA ASP A 71 -11.73 -4.00 -5.59
C ASP A 71 -10.39 -4.22 -4.86
N LYS A 72 -10.27 -5.35 -4.16
CA LYS A 72 -9.08 -5.70 -3.37
C LYS A 72 -7.89 -6.03 -4.26
N ALA A 73 -8.08 -6.68 -5.42
CA ALA A 73 -6.99 -6.99 -6.33
C ALA A 73 -6.43 -5.70 -6.96
N ALA A 74 -7.31 -4.79 -7.40
CA ALA A 74 -6.91 -3.47 -7.90
C ALA A 74 -6.15 -2.64 -6.85
N TRP A 75 -6.54 -2.74 -5.58
CA TRP A 75 -5.80 -2.13 -4.47
C TRP A 75 -4.39 -2.70 -4.31
N VAL A 76 -4.28 -4.03 -4.27
CA VAL A 76 -3.01 -4.74 -4.13
C VAL A 76 -2.07 -4.41 -5.29
N GLU A 77 -2.57 -4.38 -6.53
CA GLU A 77 -1.79 -4.01 -7.72
C GLU A 77 -1.14 -2.62 -7.57
N LYS A 78 -1.93 -1.62 -7.15
CA LYS A 78 -1.42 -0.25 -6.92
C LYS A 78 -0.39 -0.20 -5.80
N CYS A 79 -0.63 -0.90 -4.70
CA CYS A 79 0.32 -0.97 -3.58
C CYS A 79 1.61 -1.68 -3.98
N GLN A 80 1.53 -2.75 -4.77
CA GLN A 80 2.69 -3.48 -5.27
C GLN A 80 3.53 -2.62 -6.22
N ALA A 81 2.91 -1.78 -7.06
CA ALA A 81 3.64 -0.83 -7.89
C ALA A 81 4.46 0.17 -7.05
N LEU A 82 3.88 0.69 -5.95
CA LEU A 82 4.59 1.55 -5.01
C LEU A 82 5.77 0.82 -4.33
N ILE A 83 5.54 -0.41 -3.85
CA ILE A 83 6.57 -1.24 -3.21
C ILE A 83 7.72 -1.54 -4.19
N ALA A 84 7.40 -1.93 -5.41
CA ALA A 84 8.39 -2.24 -6.43
C ALA A 84 9.23 -1.00 -6.78
N ALA A 85 8.58 0.15 -6.95
CA ALA A 85 9.28 1.40 -7.23
C ALA A 85 10.22 1.83 -6.08
N VAL A 86 9.78 1.76 -4.82
CA VAL A 86 10.65 2.08 -3.68
C VAL A 86 11.85 1.14 -3.62
N LYS A 87 11.66 -0.17 -3.85
CA LYS A 87 12.76 -1.15 -3.91
C LYS A 87 13.75 -0.82 -5.03
N LYS A 88 13.28 -0.39 -6.20
CA LYS A 88 14.14 0.06 -7.29
C LYS A 88 14.94 1.30 -6.90
N VAL A 89 14.32 2.28 -6.23
CA VAL A 89 15.04 3.45 -5.71
C VAL A 89 16.12 3.03 -4.70
N GLN A 90 15.82 2.12 -3.77
CA GLN A 90 16.82 1.58 -2.82
C GLN A 90 17.97 0.87 -3.53
N ALA A 91 17.68 0.13 -4.61
CA ALA A 91 18.67 -0.56 -5.42
C ALA A 91 19.46 0.38 -6.36
N LYS A 92 19.17 1.70 -6.33
CA LYS A 92 19.73 2.70 -7.26
C LYS A 92 19.51 2.34 -8.73
N ASP A 93 18.42 1.66 -9.02
CA ASP A 93 17.99 1.35 -10.38
C ASP A 93 17.63 2.65 -11.11
N ALA A 94 18.12 2.81 -12.35
CA ALA A 94 17.91 4.00 -13.16
C ALA A 94 16.42 4.32 -13.39
N SER A 95 15.53 3.32 -13.40
CA SER A 95 14.09 3.50 -13.56
C SER A 95 13.35 3.73 -12.25
N GLY A 96 13.98 3.57 -11.08
CA GLY A 96 13.30 3.60 -9.79
C GLY A 96 12.56 4.91 -9.53
N MET A 97 13.21 6.03 -9.84
CA MET A 97 12.63 7.37 -9.65
C MET A 97 11.44 7.65 -10.58
N SER A 98 11.53 7.28 -11.86
CA SER A 98 10.43 7.44 -12.82
C SER A 98 9.25 6.53 -12.47
N ASP A 99 9.54 5.28 -12.09
CA ASP A 99 8.52 4.31 -11.69
C ASP A 99 7.80 4.77 -10.41
N PHE A 100 8.54 5.35 -9.46
CA PHE A 100 7.97 5.89 -8.24
C PHE A 100 7.02 7.05 -8.53
N LYS A 101 7.45 8.02 -9.35
CA LYS A 101 6.61 9.16 -9.77
C LYS A 101 5.34 8.71 -10.48
N LYS A 102 5.41 7.64 -11.29
CA LYS A 102 4.26 7.05 -11.96
C LYS A 102 3.32 6.32 -10.98
N ALA A 103 3.89 5.57 -10.04
CA ALA A 103 3.12 4.81 -9.06
C ALA A 103 2.41 5.71 -8.03
N ILE A 104 2.99 6.86 -7.67
CA ILE A 104 2.41 7.80 -6.71
C ILE A 104 1.31 8.68 -7.31
N ASN A 105 0.27 8.03 -7.82
CA ASN A 105 -0.87 8.68 -8.42
C ASN A 105 -2.02 8.83 -7.40
N CYS A 106 -1.92 9.85 -6.55
CA CYS A 106 -2.87 10.12 -5.47
C CYS A 106 -4.33 10.15 -5.97
N LYS A 107 -4.58 10.78 -7.13
CA LYS A 107 -5.94 10.88 -7.70
C LYS A 107 -6.47 9.51 -8.13
N ALA A 108 -5.71 8.78 -8.94
CA ALA A 108 -6.14 7.48 -9.45
C ALA A 108 -6.35 6.43 -8.34
N CYS A 109 -5.61 6.53 -7.23
CA CYS A 109 -5.86 5.68 -6.07
C CYS A 109 -7.10 6.14 -5.29
N HIS A 110 -7.20 7.43 -4.98
CA HIS A 110 -8.27 7.94 -4.12
C HIS A 110 -9.66 7.91 -4.77
N ASP A 111 -9.77 8.13 -6.08
CA ASP A 111 -11.05 8.05 -6.78
C ASP A 111 -11.71 6.68 -6.58
N VAL A 112 -10.89 5.61 -6.63
CA VAL A 112 -11.34 4.22 -6.55
C VAL A 112 -11.44 3.72 -5.11
N HIS A 113 -10.51 4.08 -4.23
CA HIS A 113 -10.33 3.39 -2.94
C HIS A 113 -10.57 4.24 -1.71
N LYS A 114 -10.55 5.57 -1.82
CA LYS A 114 -10.72 6.44 -0.65
C LYS A 114 -12.21 6.48 -0.25
N GLY A 115 -12.48 6.11 1.00
CA GLY A 115 -13.78 6.26 1.64
C GLY A 115 -14.13 7.73 1.88
N LYS A 116 -15.37 7.98 2.33
CA LYS A 116 -15.79 9.31 2.79
C LYS A 116 -15.13 9.66 4.13
#